data_AF-B7ASZ3-F1
#
_entry.id   AF-B7ASZ3-F1
#
_cell.length_a   1.000
_cell.length_b   1.000
_cell.length_c   1.000
_cell.angle_alpha   90.00
_cell.angle_beta   90.00
_cell.angle_gamma   90.00
#
_symmetry.space_group_name_H-M   'P 1'
#
loop_
_entity.id
_entity.type
_entity.pdbx_description
1 polymer ?
#
loop_
_entity_poly.entity_id
_entity_poly.type
_entity_poly.pdbx_seq_one_letter_code
_entity_poly.pdbx_strand_id
1 'polypeptide(L)'
;MYTDDLKDVAVYVKASIVDIRSIVEPLIGHALNITEAPHSTKMSFTKPNEEYVVREMLRLIGGGRHHSTMKMNAELFSITTDQKKALLRGIADVTGYIRKSNIAFGQDGAHRVYIEIPGNWYMVIDIANMLKDVDVPVQTIDFGHPNFRDGNLVKYNAGKPNFWKKEHQVKIFANEFLPVGFNIKHKQDALEKYADELLEFIDPVKTHKFYWEKRVRRANKPIHPGENDPSLPEEIRGKHFDSWTDLAGS
;
A
#
# COMPACT_ATOMS: atom_id res chain seq x y z
N MET A 1 -7.17 -1.07 -23.95
CA MET A 1 -7.45 -0.16 -22.81
C MET A 1 -6.39 0.92 -22.83
N TYR A 2 -6.79 2.18 -22.74
CA TYR A 2 -5.87 3.31 -22.63
C TYR A 2 -5.79 3.74 -21.17
N THR A 3 -4.63 4.20 -20.75
CA THR A 3 -4.44 4.87 -19.45
C THR A 3 -5.13 6.25 -19.45
N ASP A 4 -5.26 6.87 -18.26
CA ASP A 4 -5.76 8.24 -18.11
C ASP A 4 -4.97 9.27 -18.95
N ASP A 5 -3.77 8.91 -19.39
CA ASP A 5 -2.87 9.70 -20.26
C ASP A 5 -2.93 9.29 -21.74
N LEU A 6 -3.98 8.56 -22.16
CA LEU A 6 -4.22 8.08 -23.55
C LEU A 6 -3.14 7.17 -24.13
N LYS A 7 -2.25 6.62 -23.29
CA LYS A 7 -1.17 5.70 -23.69
C LYS A 7 -1.59 4.24 -23.50
N ASP A 8 -1.05 3.35 -24.35
CA ASP A 8 -1.37 1.92 -24.36
C ASP A 8 -0.89 1.22 -23.08
N VAL A 9 -1.82 0.56 -22.37
CA VAL A 9 -1.54 -0.19 -21.14
C VAL A 9 -0.47 -1.27 -21.38
N ALA A 10 -0.44 -1.90 -22.56
CA ALA A 10 0.56 -2.92 -22.86
C ALA A 10 1.98 -2.35 -22.89
N VAL A 11 2.15 -1.09 -23.30
CA VAL A 11 3.45 -0.42 -23.32
C VAL A 11 3.93 -0.13 -21.89
N TYR A 12 3.04 0.33 -21.00
CA TYR A 12 3.40 0.55 -19.60
C TYR A 12 3.76 -0.73 -18.88
N VAL A 13 3.02 -1.82 -19.11
CA VAL A 13 3.35 -3.11 -18.52
C VAL A 13 4.74 -3.55 -18.97
N LYS A 14 5.05 -3.47 -20.26
CA LYS A 14 6.39 -3.81 -20.79
C LYS A 14 7.49 -2.92 -20.21
N ALA A 15 7.26 -1.60 -20.14
CA ALA A 15 8.22 -0.68 -19.54
C ALA A 15 8.47 -1.00 -18.06
N SER A 16 7.42 -1.31 -17.30
CA SER A 16 7.53 -1.73 -15.89
C SER A 16 8.36 -3.00 -15.74
N ILE A 17 8.17 -3.98 -16.64
CA ILE A 17 8.96 -5.22 -16.62
C ILE A 17 10.44 -4.91 -16.82
N VAL A 18 10.79 -4.01 -17.75
CA VAL A 18 12.18 -3.61 -17.99
C VAL A 18 12.77 -2.92 -16.77
N ASP A 19 12.05 -1.96 -16.18
CA ASP A 19 12.48 -1.26 -14.96
C ASP A 19 12.72 -2.27 -13.82
N ILE A 20 11.76 -3.16 -13.56
CA ILE A 20 11.86 -4.18 -12.49
C ILE A 20 13.06 -5.10 -12.73
N ARG A 21 13.27 -5.58 -13.96
CA ARG A 21 14.42 -6.46 -14.27
C ARG A 21 15.75 -5.76 -14.02
N SER A 22 15.88 -4.51 -14.44
CA SER A 22 17.10 -3.72 -14.24
C SER A 22 17.47 -3.54 -12.76
N ILE A 23 16.48 -3.57 -11.87
CA ILE A 23 16.67 -3.44 -10.42
C ILE A 23 16.91 -4.81 -9.78
N VAL A 24 16.06 -5.80 -10.09
CA VAL A 24 16.02 -7.07 -9.37
C VAL A 24 17.11 -8.03 -9.85
N GLU A 25 17.34 -8.17 -11.15
CA GLU A 25 18.29 -9.16 -11.71
C GLU A 25 19.72 -8.99 -11.17
N PRO A 26 20.28 -7.76 -11.07
CA PRO A 26 21.60 -7.56 -10.47
C PRO A 26 21.66 -7.93 -8.98
N LEU A 27 20.58 -7.70 -8.23
CA LEU A 27 20.51 -7.99 -6.79
C LEU A 27 20.41 -9.50 -6.52
N ILE A 28 19.67 -10.24 -7.36
CA ILE A 28 19.54 -11.70 -7.23
C ILE A 28 20.67 -12.45 -7.95
N GLY A 29 21.42 -11.79 -8.84
CA GLY A 29 22.46 -12.43 -9.66
C GLY A 29 21.89 -13.53 -10.58
N HIS A 30 20.65 -13.35 -11.05
CA HIS A 30 19.92 -14.33 -11.86
C HIS A 30 18.89 -13.61 -12.73
N ALA A 31 18.64 -14.12 -13.93
CA ALA A 31 17.64 -13.54 -14.83
C ALA A 31 16.21 -13.91 -14.36
N LEU A 32 15.28 -12.96 -14.48
CA LEU A 32 13.87 -13.23 -14.19
C LEU A 32 13.22 -13.95 -15.38
N ASN A 33 12.49 -15.02 -15.09
CA ASN A 33 11.58 -15.67 -16.03
C ASN A 33 10.25 -14.91 -16.02
N ILE A 34 9.84 -14.41 -17.19
CA ILE A 34 8.60 -13.65 -17.36
C ILE A 34 7.58 -14.53 -18.07
N THR A 35 6.41 -14.69 -17.48
CA THR A 35 5.27 -15.38 -18.10
C THR A 35 4.08 -14.45 -18.15
N GLU A 36 3.67 -14.09 -19.37
CA GLU A 36 2.52 -13.22 -19.62
C GLU A 36 1.29 -14.06 -19.94
N ALA A 37 0.17 -13.75 -19.30
CA ALA A 37 -1.16 -14.25 -19.60
C ALA A 37 -2.10 -13.06 -19.83
N PRO A 38 -3.28 -13.24 -20.44
CA PRO A 38 -4.18 -12.13 -20.82
C PRO A 38 -4.53 -11.15 -19.68
N HIS A 39 -4.49 -11.62 -18.43
CA HIS A 39 -4.86 -10.83 -17.24
C HIS A 39 -3.79 -10.85 -16.14
N SER A 40 -2.58 -11.37 -16.41
CA SER A 40 -1.53 -11.41 -15.41
C SER A 40 -0.14 -11.53 -16.02
N THR A 41 0.81 -10.79 -15.49
CA THR A 41 2.23 -11.01 -15.73
C THR A 41 2.85 -11.60 -14.47
N LYS A 42 3.58 -12.71 -14.62
CA LYS A 42 4.31 -13.36 -13.54
C LYS A 42 5.80 -13.22 -13.77
N MET A 43 6.53 -12.86 -12.72
CA MET A 43 7.99 -12.85 -12.69
C MET A 43 8.45 -13.89 -11.68
N SER A 44 9.36 -14.77 -12.09
CA SER A 44 9.89 -15.82 -11.22
C SER A 44 11.38 -16.03 -11.42
N PHE A 45 12.04 -16.54 -10.38
CA PHE A 45 13.42 -17.01 -10.46
C PHE A 45 13.56 -18.25 -9.58
N THR A 46 14.60 -19.05 -9.84
CA THR A 46 14.90 -20.24 -9.05
C THR A 46 16.37 -20.22 -8.66
N LYS A 47 16.65 -20.38 -7.38
CA LYS A 47 18.00 -20.49 -6.82
C LYS A 47 18.05 -21.55 -5.73
N PRO A 48 19.20 -22.21 -5.47
CA PRO A 48 19.38 -23.12 -4.35
C PRO A 48 19.07 -22.43 -3.00
N ASN A 49 18.43 -23.16 -2.08
CA ASN A 49 18.08 -22.64 -0.76
C ASN A 49 19.30 -22.29 0.11
N GLU A 50 20.47 -22.85 -0.21
CA GLU A 50 21.72 -22.58 0.50
C GLU A 50 22.31 -21.21 0.16
N GLU A 51 21.91 -20.62 -0.97
CA GLU A 51 22.38 -19.30 -1.35
C GLU A 51 21.96 -18.23 -0.34
N TYR A 52 22.92 -17.39 0.03
CA TYR A 52 22.75 -16.36 1.05
C TYR A 52 21.52 -15.48 0.80
N VAL A 53 21.30 -15.05 -0.45
CA VAL A 53 20.15 -14.22 -0.83
C VAL A 53 18.81 -14.89 -0.54
N VAL A 54 18.68 -16.20 -0.82
CA VAL A 54 17.44 -16.95 -0.59
C VAL A 54 17.19 -17.10 0.91
N ARG A 55 18.25 -17.43 1.67
CA ARG A 55 18.18 -17.55 3.13
C ARG A 55 17.75 -16.25 3.79
N GLU A 56 18.35 -15.13 3.40
CA GLU A 56 18.02 -13.83 3.96
C GLU A 56 16.61 -13.38 3.55
N MET A 57 16.19 -13.57 2.30
CA MET A 57 14.81 -13.28 1.89
C MET A 57 13.80 -14.03 2.75
N LEU A 58 13.96 -15.35 2.91
CA LEU A 58 13.07 -16.17 3.73
C LEU A 58 13.06 -15.73 5.20
N ARG A 59 14.22 -15.38 5.75
CA ARG A 59 14.36 -14.90 7.13
C ARG A 59 13.68 -13.54 7.33
N LEU A 60 13.84 -12.62 6.38
CA LEU A 60 13.30 -11.26 6.45
C LEU A 60 11.78 -11.20 6.26
N ILE A 61 11.17 -12.17 5.56
CA ILE A 61 9.70 -12.29 5.40
C ILE A 61 9.05 -13.21 6.44
N GLY A 62 9.81 -13.63 7.46
CA GLY A 62 9.32 -14.50 8.53
C GLY A 62 8.91 -15.91 8.06
N GLY A 63 9.51 -16.41 6.98
CA GLY A 63 9.15 -17.69 6.37
C GLY A 63 7.80 -17.70 5.66
N GLY A 64 7.19 -16.52 5.44
CA GLY A 64 5.90 -16.39 4.76
C GLY A 64 5.94 -16.94 3.33
N ARG A 65 4.98 -17.82 3.00
CA ARG A 65 4.82 -18.41 1.66
C ARG A 65 3.70 -17.76 0.84
N HIS A 66 2.91 -16.90 1.48
CA HIS A 66 1.76 -16.24 0.89
C HIS A 66 1.66 -14.81 1.41
N HIS A 67 1.28 -13.87 0.55
CA HIS A 67 1.21 -12.44 0.89
C HIS A 67 0.38 -12.14 2.16
N SER A 68 -0.68 -12.91 2.43
CA SER A 68 -1.53 -12.72 3.61
C SER A 68 -0.88 -13.17 4.93
N THR A 69 0.20 -13.95 4.88
CA THR A 69 0.88 -14.50 6.07
C THR A 69 2.31 -14.03 6.24
N MET A 70 2.88 -13.35 5.24
CA MET A 70 4.19 -12.71 5.35
C MET A 70 4.19 -11.67 6.48
N LYS A 71 5.28 -11.64 7.25
CA LYS A 71 5.50 -10.63 8.29
C LYS A 71 6.87 -10.01 8.09
N MET A 72 7.00 -8.69 8.33
CA MET A 72 8.31 -8.06 8.33
C MET A 72 9.10 -8.54 9.54
N ASN A 73 10.30 -9.06 9.33
CA ASN A 73 11.20 -9.36 10.43
C ASN A 73 11.54 -8.07 11.20
N ALA A 74 11.60 -8.15 12.53
CA ALA A 74 11.87 -7.02 13.40
C ALA A 74 13.18 -6.27 13.05
N GLU A 75 14.17 -6.97 12.51
CA GLU A 75 15.43 -6.35 12.05
C GLU A 75 15.23 -5.32 10.94
N LEU A 76 14.17 -5.44 10.12
CA LEU A 76 13.85 -4.48 9.06
C LEU A 76 13.53 -3.09 9.61
N PHE A 77 13.14 -2.97 10.88
CA PHE A 77 12.89 -1.68 11.54
C PHE A 77 14.16 -1.05 12.11
N SER A 78 15.26 -1.80 12.18
CA SER A 78 16.57 -1.34 12.68
C SER A 78 17.56 -0.98 11.57
N ILE A 79 17.19 -1.18 10.30
CA ILE A 79 18.02 -0.79 9.15
C ILE A 79 18.09 0.74 8.99
N THR A 80 19.01 1.23 8.15
CA THR A 80 19.17 2.67 7.94
C THR A 80 17.96 3.31 7.28
N THR A 81 17.79 4.61 7.43
CA THR A 81 16.71 5.38 6.76
C THR A 81 16.69 5.14 5.26
N ASP A 82 17.84 5.11 4.60
CA ASP A 82 17.92 4.87 3.15
C ASP A 82 17.50 3.45 2.78
N GLN A 83 17.84 2.46 3.60
CA GLN A 83 17.40 1.08 3.40
C GLN A 83 15.88 0.92 3.63
N LYS A 84 15.31 1.63 4.62
CA LYS A 84 13.85 1.69 4.83
C LYS A 84 13.15 2.32 3.62
N LYS A 85 13.67 3.44 3.10
CA LYS A 85 13.15 4.08 1.88
C LYS A 85 13.23 3.15 0.67
N ALA A 86 14.34 2.44 0.49
CA ALA A 86 14.49 1.47 -0.60
C ALA A 86 13.49 0.31 -0.50
N LEU A 87 13.26 -0.22 0.71
CA LEU A 87 12.25 -1.25 0.96
C LEU A 87 10.83 -0.76 0.67
N LEU A 88 10.46 0.41 1.20
CA LEU A 88 9.16 1.05 0.95
C LEU A 88 8.94 1.33 -0.53
N ARG A 89 9.98 1.80 -1.25
CA ARG A 89 9.94 2.02 -2.70
C ARG A 89 9.67 0.72 -3.45
N GLY A 90 10.38 -0.37 -3.11
CA GLY A 90 10.15 -1.67 -3.72
C GLY A 90 8.73 -2.21 -3.49
N ILE A 91 8.16 -2.00 -2.30
CA ILE A 91 6.75 -2.32 -2.00
C ILE A 91 5.80 -1.49 -2.88
N ALA A 92 6.04 -0.18 -2.95
CA ALA A 92 5.22 0.75 -3.72
C ALA A 92 5.32 0.50 -5.24
N ASP A 93 6.47 0.06 -5.75
CA ASP A 93 6.61 -0.33 -7.15
C ASP A 93 5.67 -1.49 -7.52
N VAL A 94 5.36 -2.39 -6.57
CA VAL A 94 4.45 -3.52 -6.79
C VAL A 94 2.99 -3.14 -6.54
N THR A 95 2.67 -2.57 -5.37
CA THR A 95 1.26 -2.37 -4.94
C THR A 95 0.86 -0.91 -4.76
N GLY A 96 1.82 0.01 -4.88
CA GLY A 96 1.59 1.44 -4.87
C GLY A 96 1.11 1.94 -6.24
N TYR A 97 0.13 2.84 -6.23
CA TYR A 97 -0.26 3.56 -7.43
C TYR A 97 -0.69 4.99 -7.11
N ILE A 98 -0.54 5.83 -8.14
CA ILE A 98 -0.98 7.22 -8.15
C ILE A 98 -1.68 7.48 -9.48
N ARG A 99 -2.78 8.21 -9.43
CA ARG A 99 -3.59 8.59 -10.59
C ARG A 99 -4.40 9.84 -10.25
N LYS A 100 -4.87 10.54 -11.28
CA LYS A 100 -5.65 11.78 -11.15
C LYS A 100 -6.85 11.66 -10.22
N SER A 101 -7.50 10.49 -10.18
CA SER A 101 -8.68 10.25 -9.36
C SER A 101 -8.38 9.92 -7.89
N ASN A 102 -7.11 9.79 -7.50
CA ASN A 102 -6.71 9.54 -6.12
C ASN A 102 -6.72 10.82 -5.26
N ILE A 103 -7.79 11.60 -5.37
CA ILE A 103 -7.96 12.86 -4.64
C ILE A 103 -8.49 12.63 -3.23
N ALA A 104 -8.03 13.42 -2.26
CA ALA A 104 -8.54 13.44 -0.90
C ALA A 104 -9.83 14.26 -0.83
N PHE A 105 -10.88 13.67 -0.25
CA PHE A 105 -12.14 14.35 0.08
C PHE A 105 -12.85 15.05 -1.10
N GLY A 106 -12.55 14.66 -2.35
CA GLY A 106 -13.09 15.34 -3.53
C GLY A 106 -12.54 16.76 -3.71
N GLN A 107 -11.47 17.13 -3.00
CA GLN A 107 -10.78 18.40 -3.16
C GLN A 107 -9.84 18.32 -4.36
N ASP A 108 -9.97 19.27 -5.28
CA ASP A 108 -9.10 19.37 -6.45
C ASP A 108 -7.63 19.49 -6.04
N GLY A 109 -6.76 18.83 -6.81
CA GLY A 109 -5.33 18.77 -6.57
C GLY A 109 -4.89 17.94 -5.37
N ALA A 110 -5.79 17.47 -4.50
CA ALA A 110 -5.44 16.76 -3.26
C ALA A 110 -4.98 15.31 -3.48
N HIS A 111 -4.05 15.09 -4.40
CA HIS A 111 -3.60 13.80 -4.90
C HIS A 111 -2.87 12.97 -3.84
N ARG A 112 -3.06 11.66 -3.91
CA ARG A 112 -2.51 10.70 -2.96
C ARG A 112 -1.95 9.47 -3.65
N VAL A 113 -0.85 8.98 -3.09
CA VAL A 113 -0.36 7.62 -3.34
C VAL A 113 -1.16 6.65 -2.49
N TYR A 114 -1.67 5.58 -3.12
CA TYR A 114 -2.32 4.48 -2.42
C TYR A 114 -1.41 3.26 -2.48
N ILE A 115 -1.03 2.73 -1.32
CA ILE A 115 -0.37 1.43 -1.21
C ILE A 115 -1.44 0.40 -0.85
N GLU A 116 -1.74 -0.51 -1.77
CA GLU A 116 -2.73 -1.57 -1.57
C GLU A 116 -2.11 -2.83 -0.97
N ILE A 117 -2.75 -3.38 0.05
CA ILE A 117 -2.26 -4.54 0.79
C ILE A 117 -3.42 -5.54 0.90
N PRO A 118 -3.42 -6.63 0.12
CA PRO A 118 -4.51 -7.59 0.15
C PRO A 118 -4.43 -8.50 1.39
N GLY A 119 -5.41 -8.39 2.29
CA GLY A 119 -5.64 -9.35 3.39
C GLY A 119 -4.54 -9.48 4.45
N ASN A 120 -3.46 -8.69 4.40
CA ASN A 120 -2.39 -8.72 5.39
C ASN A 120 -2.48 -7.51 6.34
N TRP A 121 -3.15 -7.72 7.47
CA TRP A 121 -3.39 -6.68 8.48
C TRP A 121 -2.10 -6.20 9.16
N TYR A 122 -1.17 -7.12 9.45
CA TYR A 122 0.09 -6.78 10.12
C TYR A 122 0.98 -5.94 9.21
N MET A 123 1.07 -6.28 7.93
CA MET A 123 1.86 -5.53 6.95
C MET A 123 1.38 -4.07 6.78
N VAL A 124 0.09 -3.80 6.97
CA VAL A 124 -0.44 -2.43 6.98
C VAL A 124 0.18 -1.60 8.09
N ILE A 125 0.26 -2.18 9.30
CA ILE A 125 0.83 -1.52 10.47
C ILE A 125 2.35 -1.38 10.32
N ASP A 126 3.02 -2.44 9.85
CA ASP A 126 4.46 -2.43 9.58
C ASP A 126 4.85 -1.33 8.59
N ILE A 127 4.12 -1.19 7.48
CA ILE A 127 4.34 -0.14 6.47
C ILE A 127 4.08 1.25 7.07
N ALA A 128 2.99 1.41 7.84
CA ALA A 128 2.67 2.69 8.46
C ALA A 128 3.75 3.15 9.47
N ASN A 129 4.29 2.21 10.25
CA ASN A 129 5.38 2.48 11.18
C ASN A 129 6.69 2.79 10.45
N MET A 130 7.01 2.06 9.38
CA MET A 130 8.22 2.33 8.59
C MET A 130 8.15 3.67 7.86
N LEU A 131 6.96 4.08 7.37
CA LEU A 131 6.72 5.41 6.81
C LEU A 131 6.94 6.50 7.85
N LYS A 132 6.45 6.30 9.08
CA LYS A 132 6.72 7.20 10.20
C LYS A 132 8.22 7.34 10.48
N ASP A 133 8.96 6.24 10.51
CA ASP A 133 10.40 6.26 10.77
C ASP A 133 11.21 7.02 9.71
N VAL A 134 10.70 7.15 8.50
CA VAL A 134 11.32 7.92 7.41
C VAL A 134 10.68 9.30 7.22
N ASP A 135 9.91 9.75 8.21
CA ASP A 135 9.23 11.05 8.25
C ASP A 135 8.24 11.29 7.10
N VAL A 136 7.46 10.24 6.76
CA VAL A 136 6.40 10.30 5.75
C VAL A 136 5.03 10.10 6.41
N PRO A 137 4.22 11.16 6.55
CA PRO A 137 2.93 11.06 7.22
C PRO A 137 1.91 10.25 6.45
N VAL A 138 1.38 9.20 7.08
CA VAL A 138 0.18 8.51 6.59
C VAL A 138 -1.04 9.41 6.80
N GLN A 139 -1.74 9.71 5.71
CA GLN A 139 -2.92 10.57 5.71
C GLN A 139 -4.18 9.82 6.16
N THR A 140 -4.40 8.60 5.64
CA THR A 140 -5.54 7.74 6.01
C THR A 140 -5.19 6.28 5.75
N ILE A 141 -5.68 5.38 6.60
CA ILE A 141 -5.67 3.95 6.33
C ILE A 141 -7.12 3.49 6.15
N ASP A 142 -7.46 2.99 4.97
CA ASP A 142 -8.71 2.26 4.79
C ASP A 142 -8.43 0.78 5.06
N PHE A 143 -8.71 0.30 6.27
CA PHE A 143 -8.65 -1.14 6.51
C PHE A 143 -9.81 -1.86 5.81
N GLY A 144 -9.58 -3.08 5.34
CA GLY A 144 -10.60 -4.04 4.92
C GLY A 144 -11.48 -4.52 6.08
N HIS A 145 -12.01 -3.60 6.88
CA HIS A 145 -12.92 -3.85 8.00
C HIS A 145 -14.34 -3.38 7.64
N PRO A 146 -15.40 -4.10 8.08
CA PRO A 146 -16.78 -3.68 7.85
C PRO A 146 -17.08 -2.25 8.31
N ASN A 147 -16.60 -1.82 9.48
CA ASN A 147 -16.89 -0.48 10.00
C ASN A 147 -16.31 0.67 9.15
N PHE A 148 -15.37 0.40 8.24
CA PHE A 148 -14.75 1.42 7.39
C PHE A 148 -15.19 1.29 5.93
N ARG A 149 -15.31 0.05 5.42
CA ARG A 149 -15.69 -0.19 4.01
C ARG A 149 -17.20 -0.15 3.78
N ASP A 150 -18.01 -0.44 4.79
CA ASP A 150 -19.48 -0.35 4.74
C ASP A 150 -20.09 0.02 6.10
N GLY A 151 -19.51 1.04 6.76
CA GLY A 151 -19.86 1.39 8.15
C GLY A 151 -21.32 1.82 8.38
N ASN A 152 -22.09 2.08 7.32
CA ASN A 152 -23.51 2.44 7.38
C ASN A 152 -24.44 1.32 6.86
N LEU A 153 -23.94 0.09 6.69
CA LEU A 153 -24.70 -1.08 6.22
C LEU A 153 -25.35 -0.93 4.84
N VAL A 154 -24.92 0.03 4.03
CA VAL A 154 -25.57 0.35 2.74
C VAL A 154 -25.43 -0.83 1.79
N LYS A 155 -24.24 -1.42 1.69
CA LYS A 155 -23.99 -2.55 0.78
C LYS A 155 -24.46 -3.86 1.38
N TYR A 156 -24.33 -4.03 2.69
CA TYR A 156 -24.88 -5.16 3.41
C TYR A 156 -26.39 -5.29 3.19
N ASN A 157 -27.14 -4.21 3.44
CA ASN A 157 -28.60 -4.17 3.25
C ASN A 157 -29.03 -4.31 1.78
N ALA A 158 -28.14 -4.00 0.83
CA ALA A 158 -28.33 -4.26 -0.59
C ALA A 158 -27.99 -5.71 -1.00
N GLY A 159 -27.86 -6.64 -0.05
CA GLY A 159 -27.58 -8.05 -0.30
C GLY A 159 -26.13 -8.37 -0.66
N LYS A 160 -25.18 -7.48 -0.31
CA LYS A 160 -23.74 -7.65 -0.60
C LYS A 160 -22.93 -7.81 0.69
N PRO A 161 -23.11 -8.90 1.46
CA PRO A 161 -22.54 -9.06 2.79
C PRO A 161 -21.00 -9.09 2.81
N ASN A 162 -20.37 -9.44 1.69
CA ASN A 162 -18.92 -9.50 1.54
C ASN A 162 -18.30 -8.23 0.93
N PHE A 163 -19.08 -7.16 0.69
CA PHE A 163 -18.56 -5.94 0.04
C PHE A 163 -17.38 -5.30 0.79
N TRP A 164 -17.34 -5.47 2.11
CA TRP A 164 -16.29 -4.90 2.96
C TRP A 164 -14.95 -5.63 2.87
N LYS A 165 -14.92 -6.87 2.34
CA LYS A 165 -13.73 -7.72 2.20
C LYS A 165 -12.86 -7.24 1.05
N LYS A 166 -12.34 -6.03 1.18
CA LYS A 166 -11.44 -5.39 0.23
C LYS A 166 -10.02 -5.39 0.76
N GLU A 167 -9.07 -5.14 -0.12
CA GLU A 167 -7.70 -4.78 0.21
C GLU A 167 -7.64 -3.63 1.21
N HIS A 168 -6.58 -3.58 2.01
CA HIS A 168 -6.26 -2.41 2.82
C HIS A 168 -5.60 -1.35 1.92
N GLN A 169 -5.78 -0.07 2.26
CA GLN A 169 -5.11 1.03 1.55
C GLN A 169 -4.44 1.96 2.55
N VAL A 170 -3.13 2.09 2.46
CA VAL A 170 -2.36 3.15 3.13
C VAL A 170 -2.27 4.33 2.17
N LYS A 171 -2.82 5.48 2.56
CA LYS A 171 -2.92 6.67 1.71
C LYS A 171 -2.01 7.76 2.21
N ILE A 172 -1.19 8.31 1.32
CA ILE A 172 -0.15 9.30 1.60
C ILE A 172 -0.33 10.43 0.59
N PHE A 173 -0.18 11.69 1.01
CA PHE A 173 -0.22 12.80 0.04
C PHE A 173 0.95 12.69 -0.95
N ALA A 174 0.74 13.08 -2.20
CA ALA A 174 1.73 12.88 -3.26
C ALA A 174 3.08 13.54 -2.94
N ASN A 175 3.06 14.79 -2.47
CA ASN A 175 4.27 15.52 -2.08
C ASN A 175 5.03 14.85 -0.92
N GLU A 176 4.32 14.31 0.07
CA GLU A 176 4.92 13.61 1.21
C GLU A 176 5.60 12.29 0.81
N PHE A 177 5.20 11.69 -0.32
CA PHE A 177 5.78 10.43 -0.79
C PHE A 177 7.03 10.62 -1.65
N LEU A 178 7.35 11.84 -2.10
CA LEU A 178 8.54 12.15 -2.90
C LEU A 178 9.87 11.63 -2.30
N PRO A 179 10.12 11.72 -0.97
CA PRO A 179 11.35 11.20 -0.37
C PRO A 179 11.51 9.68 -0.50
N VAL A 180 10.41 8.93 -0.68
CA VAL A 180 10.44 7.49 -0.96
C VAL A 180 10.49 7.28 -2.47
N GLY A 181 9.53 7.83 -3.22
CA GLY A 181 9.45 7.74 -4.67
C GLY A 181 9.10 6.34 -5.20
N PHE A 182 9.26 6.17 -6.52
CA PHE A 182 9.13 4.90 -7.24
C PHE A 182 10.41 4.65 -8.06
N ASN A 183 10.78 3.38 -8.26
CA ASN A 183 11.79 3.08 -9.29
C ASN A 183 11.15 2.95 -10.67
N ILE A 184 9.85 2.62 -10.75
CA ILE A 184 9.14 2.51 -12.02
C ILE A 184 8.92 3.88 -12.63
N LYS A 185 9.50 4.13 -13.81
CA LYS A 185 9.65 5.49 -14.34
C LYS A 185 8.33 6.25 -14.47
N HIS A 186 7.32 5.61 -15.05
CA HIS A 186 6.02 6.27 -15.23
C HIS A 186 5.26 6.52 -13.92
N LYS A 187 5.50 5.72 -12.87
CA LYS A 187 4.92 5.98 -11.53
C LYS A 187 5.62 7.17 -10.89
N GLN A 188 6.94 7.27 -11.06
CA GLN A 188 7.72 8.41 -10.58
C GLN A 188 7.32 9.71 -11.29
N ASP A 189 7.17 9.70 -12.62
CA ASP A 189 6.72 10.87 -13.38
C ASP A 189 5.31 11.33 -12.95
N ALA A 190 4.41 10.37 -12.69
CA ALA A 190 3.08 10.68 -12.17
C ALA A 190 3.15 11.23 -10.75
N LEU A 191 4.03 10.71 -9.89
CA LEU A 191 4.24 11.21 -8.54
C LEU A 191 4.68 12.67 -8.53
N GLU A 192 5.69 13.01 -9.34
CA GLU A 192 6.22 14.37 -9.46
C GLU A 192 5.13 15.33 -9.95
N LYS A 193 4.46 14.99 -11.06
CA LYS A 193 3.36 15.80 -11.61
C LYS A 193 2.26 16.05 -10.57
N TYR A 194 1.77 15.01 -9.91
CA TYR A 194 0.65 15.15 -8.98
C TYR A 194 1.07 15.74 -7.63
N ALA A 195 2.35 15.69 -7.28
CA ALA A 195 2.89 16.44 -6.15
C ALA A 195 2.91 17.94 -6.46
N ASP A 196 3.38 18.33 -7.65
CA ASP A 196 3.37 19.72 -8.09
C ASP A 196 1.94 20.28 -8.15
N GLU A 197 1.02 19.55 -8.81
CA GLU A 197 -0.40 19.92 -8.83
C GLU A 197 -0.96 20.05 -7.41
N LEU A 198 -0.61 19.17 -6.48
CA LEU A 198 -1.11 19.26 -5.10
C LEU A 198 -0.69 20.55 -4.40
N LEU A 199 0.57 20.94 -4.59
CA LEU A 199 1.16 22.11 -3.93
C LEU A 199 0.56 23.43 -4.42
N GLU A 200 -0.13 23.44 -5.56
CA GLU A 200 -0.94 24.59 -6.01
C GLU A 200 -2.20 24.79 -5.15
N PHE A 201 -2.73 23.74 -4.52
CA PHE A 201 -4.01 23.78 -3.78
C PHE A 201 -3.86 23.59 -2.27
N ILE A 202 -2.79 22.94 -1.80
CA ILE A 202 -2.61 22.58 -0.38
C ILE A 202 -1.22 23.00 0.09
N ASP A 203 -1.22 23.80 1.15
CA ASP A 203 0.00 24.18 1.87
C ASP A 203 0.73 22.92 2.42
N PRO A 204 2.05 22.76 2.17
CA PRO A 204 2.86 21.65 2.70
C PRO A 204 2.69 21.42 4.21
N VAL A 205 2.48 22.47 5.00
CA VAL A 205 2.28 22.35 6.45
C VAL A 205 1.00 21.59 6.79
N LYS A 206 0.02 21.56 5.88
CA LYS A 206 -1.23 20.80 6.05
C LYS A 206 -1.08 19.35 5.63
N THR A 207 -0.21 19.04 4.67
CA THR A 207 0.06 17.66 4.24
C THR A 207 0.97 16.93 5.21
N HIS A 208 1.96 17.64 5.77
CA HIS A 208 2.94 17.09 6.70
C HIS A 208 2.38 17.03 8.13
N LYS A 209 1.37 16.16 8.32
CA LYS A 209 0.74 15.89 9.61
C LYS A 209 0.40 14.43 9.74
N PHE A 210 0.96 13.79 10.75
CA PHE A 210 0.63 12.43 11.12
C PHE A 210 -0.82 12.34 11.59
N TYR A 211 -1.44 11.18 11.38
CA TYR A 211 -2.87 11.02 11.63
C TYR A 211 -3.26 11.19 13.11
N TRP A 212 -2.36 10.92 14.05
CA TRP A 212 -2.58 11.15 15.49
C TRP A 212 -2.52 12.64 15.88
N GLU A 213 -1.95 13.50 15.03
CA GLU A 213 -1.91 14.96 15.24
C GLU A 213 -3.18 15.64 14.73
N LYS A 214 -4.00 14.91 13.95
CA LYS A 214 -5.25 15.39 13.38
C LYS A 214 -6.40 15.11 14.33
N ARG A 215 -7.38 16.01 14.36
CA ARG A 215 -8.63 15.79 15.09
C ARG A 215 -9.35 14.57 14.52
N VAL A 216 -9.54 13.55 15.33
CA VAL A 216 -10.32 12.36 14.97
C VAL A 216 -11.80 12.71 14.88
N ARG A 217 -12.41 12.48 13.72
CA ARG A 217 -13.86 12.56 13.55
C ARG A 217 -14.47 11.22 13.94
N ARG A 218 -15.28 11.21 14.99
CA ARG A 218 -16.03 10.04 15.43
C ARG A 218 -17.46 10.17 14.93
N ALA A 219 -18.00 9.10 14.37
CA ALA A 219 -19.41 8.98 14.03
C ALA A 219 -19.93 7.73 14.75
N ASN A 220 -21.11 7.83 15.37
CA ASN A 220 -21.76 6.66 15.96
C ASN A 220 -22.28 5.78 14.81
N LYS A 221 -21.66 4.61 14.62
CA LYS A 221 -21.97 3.71 13.52
C LYS A 221 -22.86 2.55 13.99
N PRO A 222 -23.75 2.04 13.13
CA PRO A 222 -24.43 0.78 13.43
C PRO A 222 -23.44 -0.38 13.54
N ILE A 223 -23.76 -1.36 14.38
CA ILE A 223 -23.03 -2.62 14.48
C ILE A 223 -23.16 -3.36 13.15
N HIS A 224 -22.03 -3.73 12.56
CA HIS A 224 -22.00 -4.46 11.30
C HIS A 224 -21.91 -5.97 11.54
N PRO A 225 -22.78 -6.82 10.97
CA PRO A 225 -22.76 -8.28 11.21
C PRO A 225 -21.41 -8.96 10.88
N GLY A 226 -20.70 -8.42 9.88
CA GLY A 226 -19.35 -8.85 9.51
C GLY A 226 -18.25 -8.59 10.54
N GLU A 227 -18.50 -7.87 11.65
CA GLU A 227 -17.49 -7.63 12.70
C GLU A 227 -16.98 -8.94 13.33
N ASN A 228 -17.79 -9.99 13.36
CA ASN A 228 -17.42 -11.31 13.90
C ASN A 228 -16.89 -12.29 12.83
N ASP A 229 -16.60 -11.83 11.61
CA ASP A 229 -16.21 -12.72 10.51
C ASP A 229 -14.86 -13.43 10.79
N PRO A 230 -14.75 -14.74 10.54
CA PRO A 230 -13.54 -15.52 10.84
C PRO A 230 -12.33 -15.14 10.00
N SER A 231 -12.50 -14.39 8.90
CA SER A 231 -11.37 -13.86 8.12
C SER A 231 -10.65 -12.68 8.79
N LEU A 232 -11.25 -12.07 9.81
CA LEU A 232 -10.60 -11.04 10.61
C LEU A 232 -9.58 -11.68 11.57
N PRO A 233 -8.44 -11.02 11.82
CA PRO A 233 -7.51 -11.38 12.90
C PRO A 233 -8.25 -11.48 14.24
N GLU A 234 -7.83 -12.43 15.07
CA GLU A 234 -8.47 -12.71 16.36
C GLU A 234 -8.45 -11.49 17.28
N GLU A 235 -7.42 -10.67 17.18
CA GLU A 235 -7.22 -9.44 17.95
C GLU A 235 -8.26 -8.37 17.66
N ILE A 236 -8.90 -8.39 16.49
CA ILE A 236 -9.90 -7.38 16.09
C ILE A 236 -11.27 -7.98 15.80
N ARG A 237 -11.40 -9.31 15.78
CA ARG A 237 -12.67 -9.98 15.53
C ARG A 237 -13.66 -9.68 16.66
N GLY A 238 -14.86 -9.30 16.28
CA GLY A 238 -15.95 -8.90 17.17
C GLY A 238 -15.78 -7.52 17.80
N LYS A 239 -14.74 -6.76 17.43
CA LYS A 239 -14.54 -5.40 17.91
C LYS A 239 -15.20 -4.39 16.97
N HIS A 240 -15.84 -3.39 17.58
CA HIS A 240 -16.46 -2.28 16.88
C HIS A 240 -15.53 -1.06 16.85
N PHE A 241 -15.44 -0.39 15.70
CA PHE A 241 -14.59 0.79 15.53
C PHE A 241 -15.32 1.97 14.87
N ASP A 242 -15.40 3.09 15.61
CA ASP A 242 -15.98 4.34 15.10
C ASP A 242 -15.02 5.07 14.14
N SER A 243 -13.71 4.91 14.33
CA SER A 243 -12.68 5.48 13.45
C SER A 243 -11.61 4.44 13.11
N TRP A 244 -11.03 4.55 11.91
CA TRP A 244 -9.89 3.73 11.52
C TRP A 244 -8.66 4.01 12.41
N THR A 245 -8.57 5.22 12.97
CA THR A 245 -7.51 5.59 13.92
C THR A 245 -7.59 4.82 15.23
N ASP A 246 -8.78 4.33 15.61
CA ASP A 246 -8.92 3.49 16.80
C ASP A 246 -8.22 2.12 16.60
N LEU A 247 -8.20 1.61 15.35
CA LEU A 247 -7.49 0.38 14.99
C LEU A 247 -6.01 0.64 14.70
N ALA A 248 -5.67 1.76 14.07
CA ALA A 248 -4.27 2.09 13.80
C ALA A 248 -3.46 2.40 15.09
N GLY A 249 -4.13 2.88 16.14
CA GLY A 249 -3.51 3.20 17.43
C GLY A 249 -3.60 2.10 18.49
N SER A 250 -4.23 0.96 18.18
CA SER A 250 -4.34 -0.20 19.09
C SER A 250 -3.16 -1.15 18.91
#